data_AF-I4BZM9-F1
#
_entry.id   AF-I4BZM9-F1
#
_cell.length_a   1.000
_cell.length_b   1.000
_cell.length_c   1.000
_cell.angle_alpha   90.00
_cell.angle_beta   90.00
_cell.angle_gamma   90.00
#
_symmetry.space_group_name_H-M   'P 1'
#
loop_
_entity.id
_entity.type
_entity.pdbx_description
1 polymer ?
#
loop_
_entity_poly.entity_id
_entity_poly.type
_entity_poly.pdbx_seq_one_letter_code
_entity_poly.pdbx_strand_id
1 'polypeptide(L)'
;MLKRVFVVGIIFAIAALVGLGVAEIYLQRLGYGNPPLYSYDPAIGYVLKPNQALKRVNNCRVSINSLGMRSPDYTSEKPANVFRTLLVGDSVPFGGSYIDQQDTFCSLAEQLLTEETGRKYQILNAGVNAYGPQNVLKYLETRGTYGADLVVVYFPWGNLRRDFTNFYVLPFWSTNPQWALNEFFRHLV
;
A
#
# COMPACT_ATOMS: atom_id res chain seq x y z
N MET A 1 -0.92 56.41 3.51
CA MET A 1 -0.05 55.36 2.93
C MET A 1 -0.20 54.01 3.65
N LEU A 2 -0.10 53.98 4.99
CA LEU A 2 -0.15 52.74 5.80
C LEU A 2 -1.43 51.88 5.64
N LYS A 3 -2.62 52.49 5.57
CA LYS A 3 -3.89 51.76 5.36
C LYS A 3 -3.95 50.99 4.02
N ARG A 4 -3.36 51.54 2.95
CA ARG A 4 -3.35 50.89 1.63
C ARG A 4 -2.41 49.67 1.62
N VAL A 5 -1.23 49.79 2.23
CA VAL A 5 -0.29 48.68 2.39
C VAL A 5 -0.91 47.54 3.20
N PHE A 6 -1.61 47.87 4.28
CA PHE A 6 -2.31 46.88 5.11
C PHE A 6 -3.42 46.14 4.35
N VAL A 7 -4.27 46.86 3.61
CA VAL A 7 -5.34 46.25 2.79
C VAL A 7 -4.76 45.35 1.70
N VAL A 8 -3.71 45.80 1.01
CA VAL A 8 -3.02 44.98 -0.01
C VAL A 8 -2.44 43.71 0.62
N GLY A 9 -1.82 43.81 1.79
CA GLY A 9 -1.32 42.64 2.53
C GLY A 9 -2.43 41.63 2.87
N ILE A 10 -3.60 42.10 3.30
CA ILE A 10 -4.76 41.22 3.56
C ILE A 10 -5.22 40.53 2.28
N ILE A 11 -5.31 41.25 1.15
CA ILE A 11 -5.73 40.67 -0.13
C ILE A 11 -4.76 39.55 -0.54
N PHE A 12 -3.44 39.77 -0.44
CA PHE A 12 -2.46 38.73 -0.72
C PHE A 12 -2.58 37.53 0.21
N ALA A 13 -2.80 37.75 1.51
CA ALA A 13 -2.99 36.67 2.47
C ALA A 13 -4.24 35.83 2.15
N ILE A 14 -5.36 36.48 1.82
CA ILE A 14 -6.60 35.79 1.42
C ILE A 14 -6.37 35.00 0.13
N ALA A 15 -5.74 35.60 -0.88
CA ALA A 15 -5.45 34.93 -2.15
C ALA A 15 -4.55 33.69 -1.94
N ALA A 16 -3.55 33.78 -1.06
CA ALA A 16 -2.70 32.65 -0.72
C ALA A 16 -3.48 31.52 -0.03
N LEU A 17 -4.36 31.85 0.93
CA LEU A 17 -5.20 30.86 1.61
C LEU A 17 -6.18 30.17 0.64
N VAL A 18 -6.81 30.94 -0.26
CA VAL A 18 -7.66 30.38 -1.32
C VAL A 18 -6.84 29.48 -2.23
N GLY A 19 -5.64 29.89 -2.62
CA GLY A 19 -4.72 29.09 -3.43
C GLY A 19 -4.38 27.76 -2.77
N LEU A 20 -4.05 27.76 -1.48
CA LEU A 20 -3.78 26.53 -0.71
C LEU A 20 -5.03 25.63 -0.63
N GLY A 21 -6.22 26.21 -0.41
CA GLY A 21 -7.47 25.44 -0.41
C GLY A 21 -7.78 24.79 -1.76
N VAL A 22 -7.57 25.50 -2.87
CA VAL A 22 -7.72 24.96 -4.23
C VAL A 22 -6.69 23.86 -4.49
N ALA A 23 -5.44 24.06 -4.10
CA ALA A 23 -4.38 23.06 -4.24
C ALA A 23 -4.70 21.78 -3.44
N GLU A 24 -5.17 21.91 -2.20
CA GLU A 24 -5.58 20.79 -1.35
C GLU A 24 -6.70 19.97 -2.00
N ILE A 25 -7.76 20.62 -2.47
CA ILE A 25 -8.87 19.94 -3.16
C ILE A 25 -8.39 19.25 -4.44
N TYR A 26 -7.51 19.91 -5.21
CA TYR A 26 -6.95 19.34 -6.42
C TYR A 26 -6.11 18.09 -6.14
N LEU A 27 -5.23 18.14 -5.13
CA LEU A 27 -4.41 17.00 -4.70
C LEU A 27 -5.27 15.84 -4.18
N GLN A 28 -6.32 16.12 -3.40
CA GLN A 28 -7.27 15.08 -2.97
C GLN A 28 -7.93 14.38 -4.17
N ARG A 29 -8.29 15.13 -5.22
CA ARG A 29 -8.84 14.54 -6.46
C ARG A 29 -7.83 13.70 -7.23
N LEU A 30 -6.54 14.03 -7.11
CA LEU A 30 -5.45 13.20 -7.63
C LEU A 30 -5.16 11.97 -6.75
N GLY A 31 -5.83 11.81 -5.61
CA GLY A 31 -5.68 10.65 -4.73
C GLY A 31 -4.64 10.82 -3.62
N TYR A 32 -4.15 12.05 -3.37
CA TYR A 32 -3.37 12.37 -2.16
C TYR A 32 -4.30 12.57 -0.95
N GLY A 33 -3.74 12.49 0.25
CA GLY A 33 -4.47 12.59 1.52
C GLY A 33 -4.98 11.25 2.08
N ASN A 34 -4.86 10.17 1.30
CA ASN A 34 -5.35 8.84 1.68
C ASN A 34 -4.34 7.73 1.28
N PRO A 35 -3.12 7.74 1.85
CA PRO A 35 -2.08 6.74 1.56
C PRO A 35 -2.47 5.35 2.07
N PRO A 36 -1.83 4.27 1.58
CA PRO A 36 -1.91 2.98 2.25
C PRO A 36 -1.47 3.10 3.70
N LEU A 37 -2.33 2.66 4.58
CA LEU A 37 -2.08 2.69 6.01
C LEU A 37 -1.48 1.38 6.48
N TYR A 38 -0.66 1.49 7.51
CA TYR A 38 0.06 0.40 8.15
C TYR A 38 -0.23 0.40 9.65
N SER A 39 -0.10 -0.76 10.29
CA SER A 39 -0.17 -0.91 11.74
C SER A 39 1.07 -1.63 12.24
N TYR A 40 1.54 -1.22 13.41
CA TYR A 40 2.59 -1.93 14.13
C TYR A 40 2.16 -3.36 14.45
N ASP A 41 3.07 -4.31 14.27
CA ASP A 41 2.90 -5.70 14.68
C ASP A 41 4.16 -6.09 15.48
N PRO A 42 4.04 -6.53 16.75
CA PRO A 42 5.20 -6.75 17.60
C PRO A 42 6.10 -7.90 17.15
N ALA A 43 5.57 -8.86 16.40
CA ALA A 43 6.33 -10.00 15.91
C ALA A 43 6.90 -9.73 14.52
N ILE A 44 6.08 -9.16 13.63
CA ILE A 44 6.43 -8.96 12.22
C ILE A 44 7.13 -7.61 11.99
N GLY A 45 6.93 -6.64 12.87
CA GLY A 45 7.38 -5.25 12.78
C GLY A 45 6.22 -4.32 12.42
N TYR A 46 5.58 -4.57 11.29
CA TYR A 46 4.38 -3.86 10.84
C TYR A 46 3.67 -4.65 9.75
N VAL A 47 2.40 -4.35 9.52
CA VAL A 47 1.58 -4.91 8.44
C VAL A 47 0.77 -3.81 7.78
N LEU A 48 0.24 -4.06 6.58
CA LEU A 48 -0.79 -3.20 6.01
C LEU A 48 -2.05 -3.29 6.86
N LYS A 49 -2.73 -2.16 7.11
CA LYS A 49 -4.03 -2.20 7.78
C LYS A 49 -5.03 -2.97 6.91
N PRO A 50 -5.81 -3.90 7.48
CA PRO A 50 -6.85 -4.58 6.72
C PRO A 50 -7.96 -3.63 6.24
N ASN A 51 -8.77 -4.11 5.29
CA ASN A 51 -10.01 -3.48 4.83
C ASN A 51 -9.82 -2.06 4.28
N GLN A 52 -8.85 -1.87 3.41
CA GLN A 52 -8.61 -0.59 2.74
C GLN A 52 -9.08 -0.67 1.28
N ALA A 53 -9.87 0.32 0.85
CA ALA A 53 -10.21 0.54 -0.54
C ALA A 53 -9.82 1.97 -0.92
N LEU A 54 -8.72 2.11 -1.66
CA LEU A 54 -8.07 3.40 -1.89
C LEU A 54 -8.10 3.74 -3.38
N LYS A 55 -8.27 5.03 -3.65
CA LYS A 55 -8.06 5.64 -4.95
C LYS A 55 -6.82 6.52 -4.87
N ARG A 56 -5.82 6.22 -5.68
CA ARG A 56 -4.48 6.77 -5.60
C ARG A 56 -4.12 7.52 -6.88
N VAL A 57 -2.93 8.11 -6.87
CA VAL A 57 -2.32 8.83 -8.00
C VAL A 57 -2.48 8.02 -9.28
N ASN A 58 -2.72 8.70 -10.41
CA ASN A 58 -3.03 8.11 -11.71
C ASN A 58 -4.30 7.23 -11.74
N ASN A 59 -5.26 7.50 -10.86
CA ASN A 59 -6.55 6.77 -10.79
C ASN A 59 -6.38 5.28 -10.43
N CYS A 60 -5.23 4.91 -9.85
CA CYS A 60 -4.95 3.54 -9.44
C CYS A 60 -5.80 3.16 -8.23
N ARG A 61 -6.47 2.02 -8.31
CA ARG A 61 -7.19 1.41 -7.19
C ARG A 61 -6.24 0.52 -6.41
N VAL A 62 -6.24 0.64 -5.08
CA VAL A 62 -5.49 -0.24 -4.19
C VAL A 62 -6.48 -0.84 -3.20
N SER A 63 -6.55 -2.17 -3.16
CA SER A 63 -7.40 -2.89 -2.22
C SER A 63 -6.54 -3.73 -1.29
N ILE A 64 -6.71 -3.54 0.03
CA ILE A 64 -6.15 -4.40 1.05
C ILE A 64 -7.30 -5.15 1.71
N ASN A 65 -7.29 -6.47 1.60
CA ASN A 65 -8.38 -7.33 2.08
C ASN A 65 -8.41 -7.45 3.61
N SER A 66 -9.34 -8.27 4.11
CA SER A 66 -9.54 -8.52 5.54
C SER A 66 -8.33 -9.15 6.25
N LEU A 67 -7.42 -9.77 5.49
CA LEU A 67 -6.18 -10.39 5.99
C LEU A 67 -4.97 -9.45 5.92
N GLY A 68 -5.13 -8.21 5.46
CA GLY A 68 -4.01 -7.28 5.27
C GLY A 68 -3.20 -7.55 4.01
N MET A 69 -3.74 -8.30 3.05
CA MET A 69 -3.08 -8.66 1.79
C MET A 69 -3.59 -7.81 0.63
N ARG A 70 -2.73 -7.55 -0.35
CA ARG A 70 -3.10 -6.81 -1.56
C ARG A 70 -3.62 -7.74 -2.66
N SER A 71 -4.71 -8.42 -2.36
CA SER A 71 -5.39 -9.35 -3.24
C SER A 71 -6.90 -9.22 -3.04
N PRO A 72 -7.74 -9.88 -3.86
CA PRO A 72 -9.14 -10.08 -3.53
C PRO A 72 -9.34 -10.66 -2.12
N ASP A 73 -10.54 -10.49 -1.59
CA ASP A 73 -10.89 -11.08 -0.30
C ASP A 73 -11.07 -12.58 -0.47
N TYR A 74 -10.18 -13.35 0.15
CA TYR A 74 -10.21 -14.81 0.14
C TYR A 74 -10.42 -15.29 1.57
N THR A 75 -11.17 -16.38 1.70
CA THR A 75 -11.35 -17.07 2.97
C THR A 75 -10.04 -17.66 3.46
N SER A 76 -9.82 -17.66 4.78
CA SER A 76 -8.67 -18.33 5.40
C SER A 76 -8.63 -19.81 5.04
N GLU A 77 -9.78 -20.48 5.03
CA GLU A 77 -9.93 -21.84 4.53
C GLU A 77 -9.82 -21.86 3.00
N LYS A 78 -9.04 -22.81 2.47
CA LYS A 78 -8.85 -22.97 1.03
C LYS A 78 -10.05 -23.73 0.44
N PRO A 79 -10.76 -23.16 -0.57
CA PRO A 79 -11.82 -23.89 -1.26
C PRO A 79 -11.29 -25.14 -1.98
N ALA A 80 -12.13 -26.16 -2.12
CA ALA A 80 -11.82 -27.32 -2.94
C ALA A 80 -11.57 -26.90 -4.42
N ASN A 81 -10.71 -27.63 -5.11
CA ASN A 81 -10.36 -27.43 -6.53
C ASN A 81 -9.72 -26.06 -6.88
N VAL A 82 -9.15 -25.37 -5.88
CA VAL A 82 -8.34 -24.17 -6.07
C VAL A 82 -6.87 -24.51 -5.91
N PHE A 83 -5.99 -23.93 -6.74
CA PHE A 83 -4.56 -23.86 -6.44
C PHE A 83 -4.27 -22.54 -5.74
N ARG A 84 -3.83 -22.60 -4.48
CA ARG A 84 -3.57 -21.39 -3.69
C ARG A 84 -2.06 -21.16 -3.57
N THR A 85 -1.62 -19.98 -3.98
CA THR A 85 -0.25 -19.51 -3.80
C THR A 85 -0.22 -18.41 -2.75
N LEU A 86 0.68 -18.51 -1.78
CA LEU A 86 1.02 -17.39 -0.90
C LEU A 86 2.29 -16.73 -1.41
N LEU A 87 2.22 -15.47 -1.81
CA LEU A 87 3.37 -14.67 -2.17
C LEU A 87 3.69 -13.72 -1.00
N VAL A 88 4.81 -13.95 -0.32
CA VAL A 88 5.32 -13.07 0.74
C VAL A 88 6.60 -12.40 0.28
N GLY A 89 6.75 -11.11 0.55
CA GLY A 89 7.93 -10.38 0.10
C GLY A 89 7.80 -8.90 0.37
N ASP A 90 8.51 -8.11 -0.43
CA ASP A 90 8.69 -6.70 -0.19
C ASP A 90 7.77 -5.78 -1.03
N SER A 91 8.27 -4.62 -1.43
CA SER A 91 7.59 -3.66 -2.29
C SER A 91 7.25 -4.19 -3.68
N VAL A 92 8.00 -5.16 -4.24
CA VAL A 92 7.75 -5.61 -5.62
C VAL A 92 6.45 -6.41 -5.71
N PRO A 93 6.20 -7.44 -4.88
CA PRO A 93 4.90 -8.08 -4.87
C PRO A 93 3.78 -7.13 -4.42
N PHE A 94 4.07 -6.23 -3.46
CA PHE A 94 3.11 -5.20 -3.06
C PHE A 94 2.71 -4.31 -4.24
N GLY A 95 3.63 -3.96 -5.13
CA GLY A 95 3.40 -3.13 -6.32
C GLY A 95 3.26 -1.63 -6.06
N GLY A 96 3.46 -1.16 -4.82
CA GLY A 96 3.34 0.26 -4.46
C GLY A 96 1.95 0.87 -4.69
N SER A 97 1.66 2.08 -4.23
CA SER A 97 0.31 2.66 -4.41
C SER A 97 0.05 3.32 -5.77
N TYR A 98 0.93 3.10 -6.74
CA TYR A 98 0.89 3.74 -8.07
C TYR A 98 0.62 2.75 -9.22
N ILE A 99 0.47 1.47 -8.90
CA ILE A 99 0.01 0.42 -9.83
C ILE A 99 -1.45 0.11 -9.45
N ASP A 100 -2.35 -0.05 -10.43
CA ASP A 100 -3.73 -0.45 -10.16
C ASP A 100 -3.78 -1.89 -9.63
N GLN A 101 -4.82 -2.21 -8.85
CA GLN A 101 -5.02 -3.53 -8.26
C GLN A 101 -4.93 -4.65 -9.30
N GLN A 102 -5.58 -4.47 -10.45
CA GLN A 102 -5.63 -5.49 -11.51
C GLN A 102 -4.31 -5.63 -12.27
N ASP A 103 -3.47 -4.59 -12.24
CA ASP A 103 -2.19 -4.54 -12.95
C ASP A 103 -1.03 -5.03 -12.06
N THR A 104 -1.31 -5.45 -10.83
CA THR A 104 -0.30 -6.09 -9.99
C THR A 104 0.12 -7.42 -10.58
N PHE A 105 1.40 -7.77 -10.45
CA PHE A 105 1.93 -9.06 -10.89
C PHE A 105 1.10 -10.25 -10.36
N CYS A 106 0.63 -10.19 -9.11
CA CYS A 106 -0.20 -11.24 -8.54
C CYS A 106 -1.56 -11.36 -9.23
N SER A 107 -2.25 -10.25 -9.50
CA SER A 107 -3.54 -10.28 -10.19
C SER A 107 -3.40 -10.75 -11.65
N LEU A 108 -2.37 -10.28 -12.36
CA LEU A 108 -2.08 -10.74 -13.71
C LEU A 108 -1.74 -12.23 -13.75
N ALA A 109 -0.89 -12.71 -12.82
CA ALA A 109 -0.51 -14.12 -12.74
C ALA A 109 -1.71 -15.02 -12.41
N GLU A 110 -2.59 -14.60 -11.49
CA GLU A 110 -3.81 -15.35 -11.18
C GLU A 110 -4.70 -15.53 -12.41
N GLN A 111 -4.96 -14.43 -13.13
CA GLN A 111 -5.76 -14.45 -14.34
C GLN A 111 -5.15 -15.35 -15.41
N LEU A 112 -3.87 -15.13 -15.75
CA LEU A 112 -3.18 -15.88 -16.81
C LEU A 112 -3.11 -17.38 -16.50
N LEU A 113 -2.75 -17.75 -15.26
CA LEU A 113 -2.66 -19.17 -14.87
C LEU A 113 -4.04 -19.84 -14.89
N THR A 114 -5.10 -19.13 -14.51
CA THR A 114 -6.46 -19.68 -14.60
C THR A 114 -6.92 -19.84 -16.05
N GLU A 115 -6.63 -18.88 -16.92
CA GLU A 115 -6.96 -18.97 -18.35
C GLU A 115 -6.20 -20.10 -19.05
N GLU A 116 -4.89 -20.23 -18.80
CA GLU A 116 -4.04 -21.21 -19.49
C GLU A 116 -4.29 -22.66 -19.05
N THR A 117 -4.59 -22.88 -17.76
CA THR A 117 -4.71 -24.24 -17.22
C THR A 117 -6.15 -24.70 -17.01
N GLY A 118 -7.13 -23.79 -17.08
CA GLY A 118 -8.52 -24.05 -16.71
C GLY A 118 -8.76 -24.32 -15.22
N ARG A 119 -7.72 -24.26 -14.37
CA ARG A 119 -7.82 -24.41 -12.92
C ARG A 119 -7.97 -23.06 -12.24
N LYS A 120 -8.78 -22.96 -11.19
CA LYS A 120 -8.88 -21.73 -10.39
C LYS A 120 -7.61 -21.51 -9.57
N TYR A 121 -7.00 -20.34 -9.71
CA TYR A 121 -5.89 -19.88 -8.88
C TYR A 121 -6.37 -18.85 -7.85
N GLN A 122 -5.73 -18.86 -6.69
CA GLN A 122 -5.82 -17.80 -5.68
C GLN A 122 -4.41 -17.40 -5.28
N ILE A 123 -4.00 -16.17 -5.59
CA ILE A 123 -2.70 -15.64 -5.23
C ILE A 123 -2.88 -14.65 -4.07
N LEU A 124 -2.54 -15.13 -2.87
CA LEU A 124 -2.51 -14.34 -1.65
C LEU A 124 -1.28 -13.44 -1.67
N ASN A 125 -1.46 -12.16 -1.97
CA ASN A 125 -0.35 -11.20 -2.04
C ASN A 125 -0.08 -10.58 -0.67
N ALA A 126 0.79 -11.21 0.10
CA ALA A 126 1.31 -10.72 1.38
C ALA A 126 2.61 -9.91 1.22
N GLY A 127 2.83 -9.29 0.06
CA GLY A 127 3.91 -8.33 -0.16
C GLY A 127 3.70 -7.05 0.65
N VAL A 128 4.75 -6.60 1.33
CA VAL A 128 4.71 -5.37 2.13
C VAL A 128 5.99 -4.57 1.90
N ASN A 129 5.84 -3.28 1.58
CA ASN A 129 6.99 -2.39 1.36
C ASN A 129 8.06 -2.54 2.43
N ALA A 130 9.32 -2.61 1.99
CA ALA A 130 10.52 -2.66 2.83
C ALA A 130 10.67 -3.87 3.75
N TYR A 131 9.85 -4.93 3.63
CA TYR A 131 10.15 -6.19 4.32
C TYR A 131 11.54 -6.73 3.95
N GLY A 132 12.26 -7.20 4.96
CA GLY A 132 13.45 -8.03 4.82
C GLY A 132 13.17 -9.50 5.14
N PRO A 133 14.17 -10.39 5.02
CA PRO A 133 14.01 -11.82 5.31
C PRO A 133 13.46 -12.12 6.71
N GLN A 134 13.87 -11.34 7.72
CA GLN A 134 13.39 -11.53 9.09
C GLN A 134 11.91 -11.18 9.24
N ASN A 135 11.41 -10.12 8.57
CA ASN A 135 9.99 -9.77 8.57
C ASN A 135 9.15 -10.88 7.92
N VAL A 136 9.61 -11.43 6.78
CA VAL A 136 8.94 -12.54 6.09
C VAL A 136 8.93 -13.81 6.92
N LEU A 137 10.05 -14.16 7.56
CA LEU A 137 10.10 -15.30 8.48
C LEU A 137 9.07 -15.14 9.61
N LYS A 138 9.04 -13.96 10.26
CA LYS A 138 8.07 -13.67 11.32
C LYS A 138 6.64 -13.67 10.84
N TYR A 139 6.38 -13.21 9.62
CA TYR A 139 5.06 -13.31 9.00
C TYR A 139 4.62 -14.77 8.87
N LEU A 140 5.48 -15.64 8.32
CA LEU A 140 5.17 -17.06 8.13
C LEU A 140 5.00 -17.80 9.47
N GLU A 141 5.82 -17.49 10.47
CA GLU A 141 5.71 -18.08 11.83
C GLU A 141 4.39 -17.69 12.52
N THR A 142 3.91 -16.46 12.31
CA THR A 142 2.75 -15.91 13.05
C THR A 142 1.42 -16.08 12.33
N ARG A 143 1.43 -15.96 11.00
CA ARG A 143 0.23 -15.99 10.15
C ARG A 143 0.06 -17.33 9.43
N GLY A 144 1.11 -18.13 9.33
CA GLY A 144 1.11 -19.37 8.59
C GLY A 144 1.00 -19.14 7.08
N THR A 145 0.55 -20.17 6.36
CA THR A 145 0.52 -20.19 4.89
C THR A 145 -0.89 -20.08 4.31
N TYR A 146 -1.93 -19.99 5.15
CA TYR A 146 -3.34 -19.95 4.72
C TYR A 146 -3.74 -21.12 3.81
N GLY A 147 -3.17 -22.31 4.05
CA GLY A 147 -3.45 -23.52 3.27
C GLY A 147 -2.89 -23.50 1.84
N ALA A 148 -1.94 -22.61 1.54
CA ALA A 148 -1.30 -22.52 0.24
C ALA A 148 -0.63 -23.84 -0.18
N ASP A 149 -0.80 -24.19 -1.46
CA ASP A 149 -0.11 -25.30 -2.14
C ASP A 149 1.34 -24.92 -2.50
N LEU A 150 1.58 -23.63 -2.68
CA LEU A 150 2.89 -23.06 -3.01
C LEU A 150 3.12 -21.79 -2.20
N VAL A 151 4.29 -21.66 -1.59
CA VAL A 151 4.76 -20.40 -0.98
C VAL A 151 5.89 -19.85 -1.84
N VAL A 152 5.71 -18.63 -2.33
CA VAL A 152 6.73 -17.88 -3.08
C VAL A 152 7.25 -16.78 -2.17
N VAL A 153 8.55 -16.80 -1.91
CA VAL A 153 9.24 -15.74 -1.18
C VAL A 153 10.04 -14.92 -2.17
N TYR A 154 9.79 -13.62 -2.23
CA TYR A 154 10.44 -12.71 -3.16
C TYR A 154 11.20 -11.58 -2.46
N PHE A 155 12.44 -11.38 -2.89
CA PHE A 155 13.24 -10.20 -2.56
C PHE A 155 14.06 -9.75 -3.78
N PRO A 156 14.15 -8.43 -4.04
CA PRO A 156 15.23 -7.86 -4.82
C PRO A 156 16.57 -8.21 -4.15
N TRP A 157 17.59 -8.45 -4.97
CA TRP A 157 18.92 -8.86 -4.50
C TRP A 157 19.45 -8.01 -3.34
N GLY A 158 19.34 -6.68 -3.43
CA GLY A 158 19.80 -5.76 -2.39
C GLY A 158 19.08 -5.89 -1.04
N ASN A 159 17.87 -6.46 -1.03
CA ASN A 159 17.02 -6.55 0.16
C ASN A 159 17.24 -7.86 0.95
N LEU A 160 17.96 -8.83 0.38
CA LEU A 160 18.31 -10.07 1.07
C LEU A 160 19.18 -9.85 2.31
N ARG A 161 19.91 -8.74 2.37
CA ARG A 161 20.75 -8.37 3.52
C ARG A 161 20.08 -7.34 4.43
N ARG A 162 18.81 -7.00 4.19
CA ARG A 162 18.08 -6.04 5.01
C ARG A 162 17.80 -6.67 6.39
N ASP A 163 18.21 -5.95 7.43
CA ASP A 163 17.88 -6.31 8.81
C ASP A 163 16.37 -6.23 9.09
N PHE A 164 15.97 -6.72 10.25
CA PHE A 164 14.59 -6.60 10.70
C PHE A 164 14.13 -5.14 10.64
N THR A 165 13.13 -4.88 9.82
CA THR A 165 12.64 -3.52 9.60
C THR A 165 11.47 -3.23 10.53
N ASN A 166 11.56 -2.12 11.26
CA ASN A 166 10.53 -1.71 12.21
C ASN A 166 9.68 -0.56 11.63
N PHE A 167 8.44 -0.43 12.10
CA PHE A 167 7.51 0.59 11.65
C PHE A 167 8.06 2.02 11.81
N TYR A 168 8.75 2.30 12.91
CA TYR A 168 9.12 3.67 13.31
C TYR A 168 10.21 4.31 12.45
N VAL A 169 10.93 3.53 11.64
CA VAL A 169 12.04 4.04 10.81
C VAL A 169 11.62 4.30 9.36
N LEU A 170 10.35 4.07 9.03
CA LEU A 170 9.85 4.19 7.67
C LEU A 170 8.84 5.33 7.53
N PRO A 171 8.76 5.98 6.34
CA PRO A 171 7.83 7.08 6.10
C PRO A 171 6.38 6.61 5.87
N PHE A 172 5.98 5.51 6.51
CA PHE A 172 4.64 4.92 6.38
C PHE A 172 3.63 5.59 7.28
N TRP A 173 2.39 5.60 6.82
CA TRP A 173 1.28 6.26 7.51
C TRP A 173 0.54 5.25 8.38
N SER A 174 0.36 5.53 9.66
CA SER A 174 -0.57 4.80 10.52
C SER A 174 -1.97 5.39 10.52
N THR A 175 -2.09 6.68 10.20
CA THR A 175 -3.33 7.41 10.03
C THR A 175 -3.22 8.29 8.80
N ASN A 176 -4.35 8.68 8.22
CA ASN A 176 -4.34 9.64 7.12
C ASN A 176 -3.67 10.95 7.55
N PRO A 177 -2.90 11.59 6.66
CA PRO A 177 -2.45 12.95 6.88
C PRO A 177 -3.65 13.88 7.06
N GLN A 178 -3.46 14.95 7.81
CA GLN A 178 -4.49 15.99 7.96
C GLN A 178 -4.80 16.67 6.62
N TRP A 179 -3.79 16.79 5.74
CA TRP A 179 -3.89 17.47 4.44
C TRP A 179 -3.19 16.64 3.36
N ALA A 180 -3.77 16.59 2.17
CA ALA A 180 -3.16 16.01 0.98
C ALA A 180 -1.82 16.67 0.62
N LEU A 181 -1.69 17.97 0.88
CA LEU A 181 -0.42 18.69 0.78
C LEU A 181 0.70 18.04 1.59
N ASN A 182 0.42 17.53 2.80
CA ASN A 182 1.43 16.87 3.64
C ASN A 182 1.98 15.61 2.98
N GLU A 183 1.11 14.83 2.32
CA GLU A 183 1.53 13.65 1.59
C GLU A 183 2.33 14.03 0.34
N PHE A 184 1.83 15.00 -0.43
CA PHE A 184 2.46 15.47 -1.65
C PHE A 184 3.89 15.93 -1.41
N PHE A 185 4.13 16.79 -0.41
CA PHE A 185 5.49 17.28 -0.13
C PHE A 185 6.44 16.18 0.35
N ARG A 186 5.95 15.13 1.02
CA ARG A 186 6.77 13.96 1.40
C ARG A 186 7.17 13.10 0.20
N HIS A 187 6.55 13.26 -0.97
CA HIS A 187 6.97 12.57 -2.20
C HIS A 187 8.01 13.34 -3.00
N LEU A 188 8.22 14.64 -2.71
CA LEU A 188 9.14 15.52 -3.43
C LEU A 188 10.55 15.58 -2.82
N VAL A 189 10.73 15.07 -1.60
CA VAL A 189 11.97 15.11 -0.81
C VAL A 189 12.42 13.68 -0.55
#